data_AF-A0A077WNE0-F1
#
_entry.id   AF-A0A077WNE0-F1
#
_cell.length_a   1.000
_cell.length_b   1.000
_cell.length_c   1.000
_cell.angle_alpha   90.00
_cell.angle_beta   90.00
_cell.angle_gamma   90.00
#
_symmetry.space_group_name_H-M   'P 1'
#
loop_
_entity.id
_entity.type
_entity.pdbx_description
1 polymer ?
#
loop_
_entity_poly.entity_id
_entity_poly.type
_entity_poly.pdbx_seq_one_letter_code
_entity_poly.pdbx_strand_id
1 'polypeptide(L)'
;MGPVGTQVVKKNSGPVKCKLANEFLLNWLKQPGNYARYAKANGNRARFAKGSEKVGLESRGVVAEEVYHMYAKAGGKHTMITMKSKLWDWTRRYCRAHAVATKGGSKDMVLKEFGFYYDLVDHIGEDSNILVFDHNKKRPVTELEPPRSYVKKCGEEYEADAIQQLEIKQQQEMIQMMDAIEKQQRYQHEQMNHFLDKRQDFLYQQSHRCRLQQMQIQASLILSLGNRMKDAGFTEDEIASNIRLLYPLEFEIQNENDIEQKSTAS
;
A
#
# COMPACT_ATOMS: atom_id res chain seq x y z
N MET A 1 -28.67 60.93 -28.95
CA MET A 1 -27.75 59.79 -29.19
C MET A 1 -26.49 60.03 -28.39
N GLY A 2 -26.29 59.31 -27.28
CA GLY A 2 -25.09 59.40 -26.46
C GLY A 2 -24.39 58.03 -26.43
N PRO A 3 -23.05 57.96 -26.43
CA PRO A 3 -22.33 56.69 -26.49
C PRO A 3 -22.50 55.93 -25.17
N VAL A 4 -23.04 54.72 -25.28
CA VAL A 4 -23.13 53.75 -24.18
C VAL A 4 -21.70 53.28 -23.87
N GLY A 5 -21.15 53.78 -22.76
CA GLY A 5 -19.84 53.40 -22.27
C GLY A 5 -19.84 51.95 -21.78
N THR A 6 -19.30 51.05 -22.59
CA THR A 6 -19.04 49.66 -22.20
C THR A 6 -17.94 49.65 -21.14
N GLN A 7 -18.33 49.53 -19.87
CA GLN A 7 -17.38 49.31 -18.78
C GLN A 7 -16.73 47.93 -18.95
N VAL A 8 -15.48 47.94 -19.41
CA VAL A 8 -14.61 46.76 -19.41
C VAL A 8 -14.32 46.43 -17.94
N VAL A 9 -15.06 45.48 -17.38
CA VAL A 9 -14.76 44.87 -16.09
C VAL A 9 -13.40 44.19 -16.20
N LYS A 10 -12.34 44.88 -15.78
CA LYS A 10 -11.01 44.32 -15.59
C LYS A 10 -11.13 43.22 -14.53
N LYS A 11 -11.28 41.97 -14.96
CA LYS A 11 -11.13 40.80 -14.11
C LYS A 11 -9.71 40.84 -13.56
N ASN A 12 -9.57 41.29 -12.32
CA ASN A 12 -8.34 41.20 -11.54
C ASN A 12 -8.03 39.72 -11.29
N SER A 13 -7.45 39.05 -12.29
CA SER A 13 -6.86 37.72 -12.16
C SER A 13 -5.51 37.83 -11.46
N GLY A 14 -5.51 38.33 -10.22
CA GLY A 14 -4.38 38.20 -9.32
C GLY A 14 -4.04 36.73 -9.06
N PRO A 15 -3.01 36.44 -8.25
CA PRO A 15 -2.43 35.10 -8.05
C PRO A 15 -3.34 34.14 -7.23
N VAL A 16 -4.62 34.04 -7.58
CA VAL A 16 -5.61 33.12 -7.01
C VAL A 16 -5.21 31.67 -7.24
N LYS A 17 -4.49 31.38 -8.34
CA LYS A 17 -4.10 30.02 -8.74
C LYS A 17 -3.20 29.31 -7.72
N CYS A 18 -2.34 30.05 -6.99
CA CYS A 18 -1.44 29.45 -6.01
C CYS A 18 -2.14 29.06 -4.70
N LYS A 19 -3.28 29.70 -4.38
CA LYS A 19 -4.02 29.43 -3.13
C LYS A 19 -4.70 28.06 -3.18
N LEU A 20 -5.34 27.73 -4.31
CA LEU A 20 -6.09 26.47 -4.48
C LEU A 20 -5.21 25.22 -4.27
N ALA A 21 -3.97 25.23 -4.78
CA ALA A 21 -3.08 24.09 -4.63
C ALA A 21 -2.58 23.89 -3.20
N ASN A 22 -2.30 24.99 -2.50
CA ASN A 22 -1.85 24.93 -1.11
C ASN A 22 -3.00 24.49 -0.19
N GLU A 23 -4.20 25.01 -0.41
CA GLU A 23 -5.40 24.61 0.33
C GLU A 23 -5.74 23.13 0.10
N PHE A 24 -5.66 22.66 -1.15
CA PHE A 24 -5.85 21.25 -1.47
C PHE A 24 -4.83 20.35 -0.75
N LEU A 25 -3.53 20.69 -0.81
CA LEU A 25 -2.48 19.93 -0.14
C LEU A 25 -2.63 19.94 1.38
N LEU A 26 -3.03 21.08 1.95
CA LEU A 26 -3.31 21.20 3.38
C LEU A 26 -4.45 20.25 3.78
N ASN A 27 -5.56 20.28 3.05
CA ASN A 27 -6.71 19.40 3.32
C ASN A 27 -6.36 17.92 3.14
N TRP A 28 -5.55 17.58 2.14
CA TRP A 28 -5.08 16.21 1.95
C TRP A 28 -4.17 15.74 3.10
N LEU A 29 -3.24 16.58 3.56
CA LEU A 29 -2.34 16.26 4.67
C LEU A 29 -3.03 16.21 6.03
N LYS A 30 -4.15 16.92 6.21
CA LYS A 30 -5.01 16.85 7.41
C LYS A 30 -5.74 15.52 7.57
N GLN A 31 -5.88 14.74 6.49
CA GLN A 31 -6.51 13.43 6.57
C GLN A 31 -5.60 12.46 7.35
N PRO A 32 -6.15 11.67 8.29
CA PRO A 32 -5.37 10.74 9.10
C PRO A 32 -4.50 9.81 8.26
N GLY A 33 -3.22 9.66 8.64
CA GLY A 33 -2.27 8.75 8.01
C GLY A 33 -1.68 9.20 6.66
N ASN A 34 -2.21 10.23 6.00
CA ASN A 34 -1.67 10.67 4.69
C ASN A 34 -0.25 11.24 4.79
N TYR A 35 0.04 12.01 5.84
CA TYR A 35 1.40 12.47 6.11
C TYR A 35 2.35 11.30 6.34
N ALA A 36 1.99 10.37 7.25
CA ALA A 36 2.81 9.20 7.54
C ALA A 36 3.04 8.32 6.30
N ARG A 37 1.99 8.11 5.49
CA ARG A 37 2.05 7.38 4.21
C ARG A 37 3.07 8.02 3.28
N TYR A 38 3.01 9.33 3.07
CA TYR A 38 3.98 10.03 2.21
C TYR A 38 5.41 10.07 2.81
N ALA A 39 5.54 10.27 4.12
CA ALA A 39 6.82 10.33 4.81
C ALA A 39 7.55 8.97 4.80
N LYS A 40 6.81 7.88 5.06
CA LYS A 40 7.31 6.49 5.02
C LYS A 40 7.54 5.98 3.60
N ALA A 41 6.88 6.56 2.59
CA ALA A 41 7.11 6.20 1.21
C ALA A 41 8.57 6.46 0.83
N ASN A 42 9.21 5.46 0.21
CA ASN A 42 10.66 5.52 -0.03
C ASN A 42 10.99 6.43 -1.21
N GLY A 43 11.94 7.34 -0.99
CA GLY A 43 12.47 8.27 -1.98
C GLY A 43 13.50 7.59 -2.89
N ASN A 44 13.11 7.28 -4.12
CA ASN A 44 14.01 7.06 -5.26
C ASN A 44 14.92 5.82 -5.28
N ARG A 45 14.93 4.93 -4.27
CA ARG A 45 15.81 3.74 -4.28
C ARG A 45 15.22 2.48 -3.64
N ALA A 46 14.00 2.11 -4.01
CA ALA A 46 13.80 0.68 -4.25
C ALA A 46 14.57 0.34 -5.54
N ARG A 47 15.92 0.39 -5.51
CA ARG A 47 16.70 -0.42 -6.43
C ARG A 47 16.25 -1.80 -6.06
N PHE A 48 15.38 -2.36 -6.89
CA PHE A 48 14.92 -3.72 -6.82
C PHE A 48 16.16 -4.57 -6.55
N ALA A 49 16.37 -4.96 -5.29
CA ALA A 49 17.31 -6.02 -5.01
C ALA A 49 16.71 -7.19 -5.78
N LYS A 50 17.41 -7.61 -6.82
CA LYS A 50 16.95 -8.62 -7.77
C LYS A 50 16.75 -9.90 -6.94
N GLY A 51 15.52 -10.15 -6.49
CA GLY A 51 15.18 -11.26 -5.60
C GLY A 51 14.54 -10.91 -4.24
N SER A 52 14.44 -9.65 -3.82
CA SER A 52 13.62 -9.33 -2.64
C SER A 52 12.17 -9.16 -3.07
N GLU A 53 11.34 -10.16 -2.76
CA GLU A 53 9.90 -10.10 -2.89
C GLU A 53 9.39 -8.85 -2.14
N LYS A 54 8.79 -7.94 -2.91
CA LYS A 54 8.48 -6.57 -2.50
C LYS A 54 7.41 -6.57 -1.41
N VAL A 55 7.79 -6.42 -0.15
CA VAL A 55 6.84 -5.91 0.84
C VAL A 55 6.59 -4.44 0.53
N GLY A 56 5.54 -4.18 -0.26
CA GLY A 56 4.54 -3.12 -0.09
C GLY A 56 4.98 -1.65 0.11
N LEU A 57 6.25 -1.29 -0.04
CA LEU A 57 6.69 0.09 0.16
C LEU A 57 6.29 0.93 -1.05
N GLU A 58 5.15 1.62 -0.92
CA GLU A 58 4.74 2.65 -1.86
C GLU A 58 5.88 3.66 -2.06
N SER A 59 6.12 4.05 -3.31
CA SER A 59 7.12 5.09 -3.60
C SER A 59 6.49 6.47 -3.44
N ARG A 60 7.30 7.48 -3.06
CA ARG A 60 6.81 8.87 -3.03
C ARG A 60 6.27 9.36 -4.39
N GLY A 61 6.72 8.73 -5.48
CA GLY A 61 6.21 9.00 -6.83
C GLY A 61 4.76 8.56 -6.99
N VAL A 62 4.44 7.33 -6.55
CA VAL A 62 3.08 6.77 -6.64
C VAL A 62 2.10 7.57 -5.79
N VAL A 63 2.48 7.90 -4.53
CA VAL A 63 1.62 8.73 -3.67
C VAL A 63 1.43 10.13 -4.27
N ALA A 64 2.48 10.74 -4.83
CA ALA A 64 2.37 12.06 -5.48
C ALA A 64 1.50 12.04 -6.75
N GLU A 65 1.50 10.94 -7.49
CA GLU A 65 0.66 10.72 -8.67
C GLU A 65 -0.82 10.61 -8.28
N GLU A 66 -1.13 9.88 -7.22
CA GLU A 66 -2.48 9.81 -6.65
C GLU A 66 -2.99 11.19 -6.22
N VAL A 67 -2.19 11.94 -5.46
CA VAL A 67 -2.49 13.32 -5.04
C VAL A 67 -2.71 14.23 -6.23
N TYR A 68 -1.89 14.10 -7.28
CA TYR A 68 -2.06 14.84 -8.53
C TYR A 68 -3.39 14.52 -9.22
N HIS A 69 -3.79 13.26 -9.32
CA HIS A 69 -5.06 12.88 -9.92
C HIS A 69 -6.27 13.39 -9.12
N MET A 70 -6.21 13.35 -7.79
CA MET A 70 -7.24 13.96 -6.94
C MET A 70 -7.33 15.47 -7.14
N TYR A 71 -6.18 16.16 -7.24
CA TYR A 71 -6.13 17.59 -7.50
C TYR A 71 -6.68 17.96 -8.89
N ALA A 72 -6.34 17.18 -9.92
CA ALA A 72 -6.84 17.38 -11.29
C ALA A 72 -8.36 17.17 -11.37
N LYS A 73 -8.90 16.15 -10.69
CA LYS A 73 -10.36 15.92 -10.57
C LYS A 73 -11.09 17.09 -9.90
N ALA A 74 -10.44 17.78 -8.97
CA ALA A 74 -10.95 19.00 -8.34
C ALA A 74 -10.82 20.28 -9.22
N GLY A 75 -10.44 20.15 -10.50
CA GLY A 75 -10.26 21.27 -11.42
C GLY A 75 -8.89 21.97 -11.33
N GLY A 76 -7.94 21.35 -10.63
CA GLY A 76 -6.57 21.82 -10.52
C GLY A 76 -5.81 21.81 -11.84
N LYS A 77 -4.86 22.74 -12.02
CA LYS A 77 -4.11 22.94 -13.29
C LYS A 77 -2.59 22.78 -13.17
N HIS A 78 -2.10 22.29 -12.03
CA HIS A 78 -0.67 22.01 -11.87
C HIS A 78 -0.29 20.74 -12.61
N THR A 79 0.98 20.61 -13.00
CA THR A 79 1.50 19.35 -13.54
C THR A 79 1.83 18.38 -12.40
N MET A 80 1.94 17.09 -12.73
CA MET A 80 2.38 16.04 -11.79
C MET A 80 3.74 16.39 -11.15
N ILE A 81 4.69 16.89 -11.95
CA ILE A 81 6.02 17.29 -11.47
C ILE A 81 5.91 18.43 -10.45
N THR A 82 5.08 19.44 -10.71
CA THR A 82 4.87 20.54 -9.77
C THR A 82 4.23 20.06 -8.46
N MET A 83 3.24 19.16 -8.53
CA MET A 83 2.61 18.60 -7.34
C MET A 83 3.59 17.76 -6.51
N LYS A 84 4.38 16.91 -7.16
CA LYS A 84 5.43 16.13 -6.51
C LYS A 84 6.46 17.02 -5.80
N SER A 85 6.94 18.07 -6.46
CA SER A 85 7.89 19.03 -5.88
C SER A 85 7.29 19.81 -4.71
N LYS A 86 6.02 20.22 -4.80
CA LYS A 86 5.30 20.89 -3.70
C LYS A 86 5.16 19.98 -2.49
N LEU A 87 4.71 18.74 -2.68
CA LEU A 87 4.51 17.78 -1.60
C LEU A 87 5.83 17.44 -0.88
N TRP A 88 6.92 17.32 -1.64
CA TRP A 88 8.27 17.17 -1.09
C TRP A 88 8.71 18.38 -0.26
N ASP A 89 8.56 19.59 -0.80
CA ASP A 89 8.94 20.82 -0.10
C ASP A 89 8.13 21.02 1.18
N TRP A 90 6.81 20.78 1.13
CA TRP A 90 5.92 20.88 2.29
C TRP A 90 6.34 19.93 3.40
N THR A 91 6.59 18.67 3.07
CA THR A 91 7.08 17.67 4.05
C THR A 91 8.40 18.11 4.67
N ARG A 92 9.35 18.60 3.86
CA ARG A 92 10.66 19.08 4.37
C ARG A 92 10.52 20.31 5.25
N ARG A 93 9.65 21.26 4.89
CA ARG A 93 9.39 22.48 5.68
C ARG A 93 8.68 22.16 6.98
N TYR A 94 7.70 21.26 6.96
CA TYR A 94 7.03 20.76 8.15
C TYR A 94 8.03 20.13 9.13
N CYS A 95 8.91 19.23 8.69
CA CYS A 95 9.95 18.64 9.55
C CYS A 95 10.85 19.70 10.20
N ARG A 96 11.25 20.73 9.46
CA ARG A 96 12.05 21.84 10.01
C ARG A 96 11.28 22.64 11.05
N ALA A 97 10.04 23.03 10.73
CA ALA A 97 9.18 23.75 11.66
C ALA A 97 8.90 22.94 12.93
N HIS A 98 8.67 21.62 12.80
CA HIS A 98 8.48 20.71 13.91
C HIS A 98 9.73 20.62 14.79
N ALA A 99 10.92 20.50 14.20
CA ALA A 99 12.19 20.50 14.94
C ALA A 99 12.47 21.84 15.67
N VAL A 100 12.02 22.97 15.14
CA VAL A 100 12.11 24.27 15.82
C VAL A 100 11.12 24.32 16.99
N ALA A 101 9.89 23.87 16.79
CA ALA A 101 8.86 23.83 17.82
C ALA A 101 9.24 22.93 19.00
N THR A 102 9.75 21.71 18.74
CA THR A 102 10.18 20.77 19.79
C THR A 102 11.38 21.25 20.59
N LYS A 103 12.20 22.14 20.02
CA LYS A 103 13.31 22.82 20.72
C LYS A 103 12.88 24.06 21.50
N GLY A 104 11.57 24.38 21.55
CA GLY A 104 11.06 25.56 22.24
C GLY A 104 11.22 26.87 21.46
N GLY A 105 11.30 26.81 20.12
CA GLY A 105 11.32 28.02 19.28
C GLY A 105 10.01 28.82 19.37
N SER A 106 10.08 30.13 19.13
CA SER A 106 8.89 30.98 19.16
C SER A 106 7.94 30.69 18.00
N LYS A 107 6.65 31.03 18.18
CA LYS A 107 5.61 30.87 17.15
C LYS A 107 6.00 31.46 15.80
N ASP A 108 6.63 32.64 15.81
CA ASP A 108 7.07 33.33 14.60
C ASP A 108 8.21 32.59 13.89
N MET A 109 9.15 32.01 14.63
CA MET A 109 10.22 31.18 14.04
C MET A 109 9.65 29.93 13.37
N VAL A 110 8.67 29.29 14.01
CA VAL A 110 7.99 28.11 13.46
C VAL A 110 7.20 28.46 12.19
N LEU A 111 6.41 29.53 12.22
CA LEU A 111 5.64 30.00 11.05
C LEU A 111 6.53 30.50 9.91
N LYS A 112 7.70 31.06 10.22
CA LYS A 112 8.71 31.45 9.22
C LYS A 112 9.23 30.24 8.45
N GLU A 113 9.48 29.13 9.13
CA GLU A 113 9.87 27.88 8.48
C GLU A 113 8.72 27.29 7.66
N PHE A 114 7.51 27.22 8.24
CA PHE A 114 6.34 26.68 7.56
C PHE A 114 5.04 27.32 8.06
N GLY A 115 4.44 28.17 7.21
CA GLY A 115 3.27 28.97 7.58
C GLY A 115 2.00 28.17 7.89
N PHE A 116 1.93 26.89 7.53
CA PHE A 116 0.79 26.00 7.81
C PHE A 116 1.08 25.02 8.96
N TYR A 117 2.12 25.25 9.77
CA TYR A 117 2.53 24.30 10.81
C TYR A 117 1.43 24.00 11.83
N TYR A 118 0.85 25.05 12.43
CA TYR A 118 -0.19 24.89 13.45
C TYR A 118 -1.51 24.37 12.87
N ASP A 119 -1.73 24.51 11.57
CA ASP A 119 -2.87 23.88 10.89
C ASP A 119 -2.69 22.37 10.71
N LEU A 120 -1.47 21.84 10.81
CA LEU A 120 -1.17 20.43 10.56
C LEU A 120 -0.78 19.65 11.81
N VAL A 121 -0.17 20.29 12.80
CA VAL A 121 0.41 19.58 13.96
C VAL A 121 -0.62 18.74 14.72
N ASP A 122 -1.84 19.26 14.89
CA ASP A 122 -2.93 18.56 15.60
C ASP A 122 -3.48 17.36 14.80
N HIS A 123 -3.31 17.36 13.48
CA HIS A 123 -3.79 16.29 12.60
C HIS A 123 -2.74 15.22 12.33
N ILE A 124 -1.45 15.58 12.39
CA ILE A 124 -0.34 14.65 12.18
C ILE A 124 -0.02 13.89 13.46
N GLY A 125 -0.26 14.47 14.65
CA GLY A 125 -0.13 13.77 15.92
C GLY A 125 1.22 13.08 16.11
N GLU A 126 1.21 11.85 16.60
CA GLU A 126 2.41 11.04 16.88
C GLU A 126 3.20 10.63 15.61
N ASP A 127 2.62 10.76 14.42
CA ASP A 127 3.29 10.45 13.16
C ASP A 127 4.45 11.42 12.86
N SER A 128 4.57 12.53 13.61
CA SER A 128 5.69 13.45 13.50
C SER A 128 7.04 12.85 13.94
N ASN A 129 7.02 11.74 14.68
CA ASN A 129 8.23 11.01 15.10
C ASN A 129 8.89 10.23 13.95
N ILE A 130 8.24 10.15 12.78
CA ILE A 130 8.83 9.57 11.58
C ILE A 130 9.91 10.53 11.08
N LEU A 131 11.13 10.35 11.58
CA LEU A 131 12.31 11.09 11.14
C LEU A 131 12.47 10.91 9.64
N VAL A 132 12.13 11.95 8.87
CA VAL A 132 12.52 12.02 7.46
C VAL A 132 14.03 12.07 7.45
N PHE A 133 14.66 10.92 7.20
CA PHE A 133 16.11 10.81 7.05
C PHE A 133 16.54 11.88 6.06
N ASP A 134 17.29 12.86 6.57
CA ASP A 134 17.92 13.85 5.74
C ASP A 134 18.99 13.12 4.95
N HIS A 135 18.62 12.62 3.77
CA HIS A 135 19.53 11.91 2.86
C HIS A 135 20.71 12.78 2.40
N ASN A 136 20.74 14.06 2.77
CA ASN A 136 21.89 14.95 2.59
C ASN A 136 22.88 14.97 3.75
N LYS A 137 22.61 14.33 4.90
CA LYS A 137 23.63 14.12 5.94
C LYS A 137 24.58 12.98 5.54
N LYS A 138 25.45 13.26 4.58
CA LYS A 138 26.69 12.50 4.41
C LYS A 138 27.61 12.84 5.60
N ARG A 139 27.85 11.82 6.43
CA ARG A 139 28.82 11.71 7.54
C ARG A 139 28.47 12.40 8.87
N PRO A 140 28.34 11.63 9.97
CA PRO A 140 28.78 12.13 11.25
C PRO A 140 30.28 12.42 11.15
N VAL A 141 30.72 13.57 11.63
CA VAL A 141 32.13 13.83 11.89
C VAL A 141 32.49 12.95 13.09
N THR A 142 32.99 11.74 12.82
CA THR A 142 33.59 10.90 13.85
C THR A 142 34.85 11.60 14.34
N GLU A 143 34.73 12.18 15.53
CA GLU A 143 35.58 11.88 16.69
C GLU A 143 37.06 11.66 16.39
N LEU A 144 37.86 12.65 16.79
CA LEU A 144 39.33 12.60 16.86
C LEU A 144 39.79 11.35 17.64
N GLU A 145 40.53 10.47 16.97
CA GLU A 145 41.26 9.41 17.65
C GLU A 145 42.27 9.99 18.65
N PRO A 146 42.35 9.45 19.88
CA PRO A 146 43.38 9.85 20.82
C PRO A 146 44.76 9.27 20.43
N PRO A 147 45.86 9.93 20.83
CA PRO A 147 47.21 9.51 20.47
C PRO A 147 47.57 8.16 21.09
N ARG A 148 48.05 7.24 20.26
CA ARG A 148 48.69 5.99 20.69
C ARG A 148 49.91 6.29 21.57
N SER A 149 49.85 5.93 22.85
CA SER A 149 51.02 5.89 23.72
C SER A 149 51.04 4.58 24.52
N TYR A 150 52.10 3.81 24.28
CA TYR A 150 52.77 2.83 25.14
C TYR A 150 51.92 1.88 25.98
N VAL A 151 51.88 0.60 25.60
CA VAL A 151 51.73 -0.49 26.59
C VAL A 151 52.79 -1.57 26.41
N LYS A 152 53.50 -1.73 27.52
CA LYS A 152 54.48 -2.70 27.99
C LYS A 152 54.18 -4.17 27.60
N LYS A 153 55.23 -4.89 27.20
CA LYS A 153 55.28 -6.36 27.07
C LYS A 153 55.19 -7.02 28.44
N CYS A 154 54.13 -7.78 28.69
CA CYS A 154 54.07 -8.86 29.69
C CYS A 154 52.83 -9.72 29.42
N GLY A 155 53.03 -10.99 29.04
CA GLY A 155 52.00 -12.05 29.16
C GLY A 155 51.61 -12.76 27.86
N GLU A 156 52.49 -13.60 27.32
CA GLU A 156 52.18 -14.45 26.14
C GLU A 156 51.21 -15.61 26.46
N GLU A 157 51.00 -15.98 27.73
CA GLU A 157 50.08 -17.07 28.12
C GLU A 157 48.60 -16.64 28.21
N TYR A 158 48.28 -15.35 28.30
CA TYR A 158 46.89 -14.85 28.37
C TYR A 158 46.27 -14.57 26.98
N GLU A 159 47.06 -14.57 25.91
CA GLU A 159 46.56 -14.28 24.56
C GLU A 159 45.82 -15.48 23.93
N ALA A 160 46.22 -16.72 24.23
CA ALA A 160 45.61 -17.92 23.64
C ALA A 160 44.15 -18.10 24.09
N ASP A 161 43.85 -17.93 25.38
CA ASP A 161 42.49 -18.03 25.93
C ASP A 161 41.58 -16.93 25.40
N ALA A 162 42.12 -15.72 25.21
CA ALA A 162 41.37 -14.59 24.64
C ALA A 162 40.99 -14.83 23.17
N ILE A 163 41.89 -15.44 22.39
CA ILE A 163 41.63 -15.81 20.99
C ILE A 163 40.54 -16.89 20.93
N GLN A 164 40.63 -17.94 21.75
CA GLN A 164 39.63 -19.01 21.76
C GLN A 164 38.22 -18.51 22.17
N GLN A 165 38.13 -17.63 23.17
CA GLN A 165 36.85 -17.03 23.57
C GLN A 165 36.26 -16.16 22.46
N LEU A 166 37.09 -15.44 21.70
CA LEU A 166 36.63 -14.63 20.58
C LEU A 166 36.07 -15.51 19.46
N GLU A 167 36.72 -16.63 19.13
CA GLU A 167 36.22 -17.59 18.13
C GLU A 167 34.89 -18.21 18.54
N ILE A 168 34.73 -18.62 19.80
CA ILE A 168 33.47 -19.15 20.33
C ILE A 168 32.36 -18.10 20.21
N LYS A 169 32.66 -16.84 20.56
CA LYS A 169 31.69 -15.75 20.45
C LYS A 169 31.27 -15.51 19.00
N GLN A 170 32.22 -15.50 18.06
CA GLN A 170 31.92 -15.35 16.62
C GLN A 170 31.06 -16.52 16.10
N GLN A 171 31.34 -17.75 16.52
CA GLN A 171 30.52 -18.91 16.16
C GLN A 171 29.09 -18.79 16.72
N GLN A 172 28.94 -18.35 17.97
CA GLN A 172 27.62 -18.13 18.57
C GLN A 172 26.83 -17.02 17.84
N GLU A 173 27.47 -15.91 17.48
CA GLU A 173 26.84 -14.83 16.71
C GLU A 173 26.41 -15.31 15.31
N MET A 174 27.21 -16.16 14.66
CA MET A 174 26.85 -16.76 13.38
C MET A 174 25.66 -17.70 13.49
N ILE A 175 25.58 -18.53 14.53
CA ILE A 175 24.43 -19.42 14.79
C ILE A 175 23.16 -18.60 15.02
N GLN A 176 23.23 -17.53 15.82
CA GLN A 176 22.09 -16.64 16.05
C GLN A 176 21.62 -15.96 14.77
N MET A 177 22.57 -15.54 13.92
CA MET A 177 22.26 -14.94 12.63
C MET A 177 21.58 -15.95 11.68
N MET A 178 22.04 -17.19 11.66
CA MET A 178 21.46 -18.26 10.85
C MET A 178 20.02 -18.58 11.28
N ASP A 179 19.77 -18.69 12.59
CA ASP A 179 18.41 -18.91 13.12
C ASP A 179 17.48 -17.72 12.80
N ALA A 180 17.98 -16.48 12.88
CA ALA A 180 17.22 -15.30 12.48
C ALA A 180 16.84 -15.33 10.99
N ILE A 181 17.75 -15.77 10.12
CA ILE A 181 17.50 -15.92 8.68
C ILE A 181 16.45 -17.03 8.43
N GLU A 182 16.60 -18.19 9.08
CA GLU A 182 15.65 -19.30 8.94
C GLU A 182 14.25 -18.92 9.44
N LYS A 183 14.16 -18.20 10.55
CA LYS A 183 12.90 -17.68 11.08
C LYS A 183 12.26 -16.69 10.11
N GLN A 184 13.05 -15.83 9.49
CA GLN A 184 12.57 -14.89 8.48
C GLN A 184 12.06 -15.63 7.23
N GLN A 185 12.77 -16.68 6.77
CA GLN A 185 12.34 -17.51 5.64
C GLN A 185 11.04 -18.26 5.93
N ARG A 186 10.91 -18.85 7.12
CA ARG A 186 9.66 -19.51 7.56
C ARG A 186 8.49 -18.54 7.56
N TYR A 187 8.67 -17.35 8.12
CA TYR A 187 7.63 -16.32 8.11
C TYR A 187 7.23 -15.93 6.67
N GLN A 188 8.19 -15.75 5.76
CA GLN A 188 7.89 -15.46 4.36
C GLN A 188 7.11 -16.60 3.69
N HIS A 189 7.48 -17.85 3.96
CA HIS A 189 6.79 -19.01 3.42
C HIS A 189 5.35 -19.12 3.93
N GLU A 190 5.12 -18.88 5.22
CA GLU A 190 3.77 -18.84 5.82
C GLU A 190 2.90 -17.73 5.20
N GLN A 191 3.45 -16.54 4.98
CA GLN A 191 2.72 -15.45 4.33
C GLN A 191 2.35 -15.79 2.88
N MET A 192 3.26 -16.44 2.15
CA MET A 192 3.00 -16.90 0.78
C MET A 192 1.88 -17.96 0.75
N ASN A 193 1.92 -18.94 1.64
CA ASN A 193 0.89 -19.98 1.71
C ASN A 193 -0.48 -19.38 2.04
N HIS A 194 -0.56 -18.47 3.01
CA HIS A 194 -1.80 -17.75 3.34
C HIS A 194 -2.36 -16.97 2.14
N PHE A 195 -1.49 -16.39 1.30
CA PHE A 195 -1.92 -15.72 0.08
C PHE A 195 -2.46 -16.70 -0.97
N LEU A 196 -1.83 -17.86 -1.12
CA LEU A 196 -2.29 -18.91 -2.03
C LEU A 196 -3.65 -19.46 -1.61
N ASP A 197 -3.85 -19.70 -0.32
CA ASP A 197 -5.13 -20.17 0.23
C ASP A 197 -6.26 -19.17 -0.06
N LYS A 198 -6.03 -17.88 0.21
CA LYS A 198 -7.01 -16.82 -0.12
C LYS A 198 -7.34 -16.75 -1.61
N ARG A 199 -6.35 -16.99 -2.47
CA ARG A 199 -6.55 -16.98 -3.92
C ARG A 199 -7.38 -18.19 -4.36
N GLN A 200 -7.16 -19.36 -3.76
CA GLN A 200 -7.95 -20.55 -4.02
C GLN A 200 -9.42 -20.36 -3.61
N ASP A 201 -9.66 -19.80 -2.42
CA ASP A 201 -11.02 -19.48 -1.95
C ASP A 201 -11.76 -18.53 -2.89
N PHE A 202 -11.06 -17.49 -3.36
CA PHE A 202 -11.63 -16.53 -4.30
C PHE A 202 -12.03 -17.20 -5.63
N LEU A 203 -11.16 -18.05 -6.19
CA LEU A 203 -11.45 -18.78 -7.43
C LEU A 203 -12.63 -19.75 -7.25
N TYR A 204 -12.71 -20.42 -6.10
CA TYR A 204 -13.83 -21.29 -5.76
C TYR A 204 -15.15 -20.51 -5.71
N GLN A 205 -15.17 -19.37 -5.00
CA GLN A 205 -16.36 -18.51 -4.93
C GLN A 205 -16.78 -17.96 -6.30
N GLN A 206 -15.81 -17.58 -7.15
CA GLN A 206 -16.09 -17.09 -8.49
C GLN A 206 -16.69 -18.18 -9.38
N SER A 207 -16.11 -19.38 -9.36
CA SER A 207 -16.64 -20.54 -10.10
C SER A 207 -18.07 -20.87 -9.65
N HIS A 208 -18.30 -20.89 -8.34
CA HIS A 208 -19.63 -21.14 -7.77
C HIS A 208 -20.67 -20.10 -8.22
N ARG A 209 -20.32 -18.80 -8.16
CA ARG A 209 -21.19 -17.71 -8.65
C ARG A 209 -21.51 -17.84 -10.13
N CYS A 210 -20.51 -18.15 -10.96
CA CYS A 210 -20.70 -18.36 -12.39
C CYS A 210 -21.68 -19.51 -12.67
N ARG A 211 -21.51 -20.65 -11.98
CA ARG A 211 -22.41 -21.81 -12.10
C ARG A 211 -23.84 -21.45 -11.67
N LEU A 212 -24.01 -20.73 -10.57
CA LEU A 212 -25.34 -20.28 -10.12
C LEU A 212 -26.01 -19.36 -11.15
N GLN A 213 -25.26 -18.41 -11.72
CA GLN A 213 -25.78 -17.52 -12.77
C GLN A 213 -26.19 -18.30 -14.02
N GLN A 214 -25.38 -19.28 -14.44
CA GLN A 214 -25.70 -20.14 -15.57
C GLN A 214 -26.99 -20.93 -15.32
N MET A 215 -27.15 -21.50 -14.12
CA MET A 215 -28.38 -22.21 -13.74
C MET A 215 -29.60 -21.29 -13.72
N GLN A 216 -29.47 -20.06 -13.21
CA GLN A 216 -30.56 -19.07 -13.22
C GLN A 216 -30.98 -18.71 -14.64
N ILE A 217 -30.00 -18.49 -15.54
CA ILE A 217 -30.27 -18.22 -16.95
C ILE A 217 -31.00 -19.41 -17.58
N GLN A 218 -30.51 -20.64 -17.39
CA GLN A 218 -31.15 -21.84 -17.91
C GLN A 218 -32.59 -21.99 -17.41
N ALA A 219 -32.83 -21.80 -16.10
CA ALA A 219 -34.18 -21.85 -15.53
C ALA A 219 -35.11 -20.80 -16.14
N SER A 220 -34.62 -19.57 -16.33
CA SER A 220 -35.41 -18.48 -16.94
C SER A 220 -35.78 -18.79 -18.40
N LEU A 221 -34.87 -19.40 -19.16
CA LEU A 221 -35.10 -19.80 -20.54
C LEU A 221 -36.13 -20.93 -20.62
N ILE A 222 -36.03 -21.94 -19.75
CA ILE A 222 -36.99 -23.05 -19.66
C ILE A 222 -38.39 -22.52 -19.36
N LEU A 223 -38.54 -21.64 -18.36
CA LEU A 223 -39.82 -21.03 -18.02
C LEU A 223 -40.40 -20.21 -19.18
N SER A 224 -39.57 -19.40 -19.84
CA SER A 224 -39.98 -18.61 -21.01
C SER A 224 -40.42 -19.49 -22.20
N LEU A 225 -39.73 -20.60 -22.43
CA LEU A 225 -40.10 -21.57 -23.46
C LEU A 225 -41.43 -22.25 -23.11
N GLY A 226 -41.59 -22.72 -21.88
CA GLY A 226 -42.82 -23.36 -21.41
C GLY A 226 -44.04 -22.46 -21.56
N ASN A 227 -43.91 -21.18 -21.18
CA ASN A 227 -44.98 -20.19 -21.37
C ASN A 227 -45.35 -20.02 -22.85
N ARG A 228 -44.36 -19.89 -23.75
CA ARG A 228 -44.61 -19.76 -25.19
C ARG A 228 -45.25 -21.01 -25.81
N MET A 229 -44.86 -22.21 -25.37
CA MET A 229 -45.48 -23.45 -25.83
C MET A 229 -46.93 -23.57 -25.33
N LYS A 230 -47.18 -23.15 -24.08
CA LYS A 230 -48.54 -23.09 -23.54
C LYS A 230 -49.42 -22.12 -24.33
N ASP A 231 -48.88 -20.93 -24.66
CA ASP A 231 -49.58 -19.94 -25.49
C ASP A 231 -49.87 -20.46 -26.91
N ALA A 232 -49.05 -21.38 -27.42
CA ALA A 232 -49.23 -22.05 -28.69
C ALA A 232 -50.20 -23.27 -28.64
N GLY A 233 -50.77 -23.57 -27.48
CA GLY A 233 -51.77 -24.64 -27.32
C GLY A 233 -51.20 -26.04 -27.03
N PHE A 234 -49.90 -26.16 -26.72
CA PHE A 234 -49.32 -27.43 -26.30
C PHE A 234 -49.82 -27.83 -24.90
N THR A 235 -50.03 -29.13 -24.71
CA THR A 235 -50.39 -29.71 -23.41
C THR A 235 -49.17 -29.80 -22.47
N GLU A 236 -49.42 -29.90 -21.16
CA GLU A 236 -48.33 -29.96 -20.16
C GLU A 236 -47.40 -31.18 -20.38
N ASP A 237 -47.94 -32.33 -20.80
CA ASP A 237 -47.17 -33.54 -21.10
C ASP A 237 -46.28 -33.39 -22.33
N GLU A 238 -46.78 -32.72 -23.38
CA GLU A 238 -45.99 -32.40 -24.57
C GLU A 238 -44.87 -31.40 -24.25
N ILE A 239 -45.15 -30.39 -23.42
CA ILE A 239 -44.14 -29.42 -22.96
C ILE A 239 -43.07 -30.12 -22.14
N ALA A 240 -43.45 -30.96 -21.17
CA ALA A 240 -42.52 -31.72 -20.34
C ALA A 240 -41.64 -32.67 -21.18
N SER A 241 -42.23 -33.35 -22.16
CA SER A 241 -41.49 -34.23 -23.08
C SER A 241 -40.49 -33.47 -23.94
N ASN A 242 -40.88 -32.31 -24.49
CA ASN A 242 -39.98 -31.46 -25.28
C ASN A 242 -38.83 -30.87 -24.44
N ILE A 243 -39.10 -30.44 -23.20
CA ILE A 243 -38.05 -29.94 -22.29
C ILE A 243 -37.05 -31.06 -21.95
N ARG A 244 -37.53 -32.29 -21.70
CA ARG A 244 -36.67 -33.46 -21.46
C ARG A 244 -35.76 -33.79 -22.64
N LEU A 245 -36.22 -33.57 -23.88
CA LEU A 245 -35.41 -33.78 -25.08
C LEU A 245 -34.32 -32.70 -25.27
N LEU A 246 -34.60 -31.45 -24.87
CA LEU A 246 -33.66 -30.34 -24.98
C LEU A 246 -32.56 -30.36 -23.91
N TYR A 247 -32.87 -30.95 -22.76
CA TYR A 247 -31.93 -31.15 -21.67
C TYR A 247 -31.94 -32.63 -21.33
N PRO A 248 -31.25 -33.48 -22.11
CA PRO A 248 -30.92 -34.82 -21.66
C PRO A 248 -30.11 -34.62 -20.38
N LEU A 249 -30.79 -34.79 -19.25
CA LEU A 249 -30.17 -34.60 -17.95
C LEU A 249 -28.97 -35.54 -17.92
N GLU A 250 -27.76 -34.99 -17.90
CA GLU A 250 -26.53 -35.70 -17.49
C GLU A 250 -26.61 -36.04 -15.98
N PHE A 251 -27.76 -36.54 -15.51
CA PHE A 251 -28.02 -36.96 -14.14
C PHE A 251 -27.48 -38.37 -13.85
N GLU A 252 -26.68 -38.94 -14.75
CA GLU A 252 -25.97 -40.20 -14.47
C GLU A 252 -24.79 -40.04 -13.51
N ILE A 253 -24.43 -38.81 -13.12
CA ILE A 253 -23.33 -38.59 -12.18
C ILE A 253 -23.90 -38.32 -10.78
N GLN A 254 -24.34 -39.36 -10.04
CA GLN A 254 -24.25 -39.38 -8.56
C GLN A 254 -24.72 -40.65 -7.81
N ASN A 255 -25.11 -41.75 -8.45
CA ASN A 255 -25.47 -42.97 -7.70
C ASN A 255 -24.33 -43.99 -7.49
N GLU A 256 -23.12 -43.77 -8.02
CA GLU A 256 -22.01 -44.73 -7.83
C GLU A 256 -21.14 -44.47 -6.58
N ASN A 257 -21.11 -43.26 -6.02
CA ASN A 257 -20.24 -42.96 -4.86
C ASN A 257 -20.83 -43.38 -3.50
N ASP A 258 -22.11 -43.74 -3.42
CA ASP A 258 -22.73 -44.26 -2.19
C ASP A 258 -22.53 -45.78 -2.01
N ILE A 259 -22.00 -46.48 -3.03
CA ILE A 259 -21.74 -47.93 -2.95
C ILE A 259 -20.34 -48.23 -2.38
N GLU A 260 -19.34 -47.39 -2.61
CA GLU A 260 -17.97 -47.65 -2.12
C GLU A 260 -17.76 -47.36 -0.62
N GLN A 261 -18.59 -46.53 0.03
CA GLN A 261 -18.45 -46.29 1.49
C GLN A 261 -19.00 -47.42 2.37
N LYS A 262 -19.70 -48.41 1.80
CA LYS A 262 -20.15 -49.60 2.57
C LYS A 262 -19.19 -50.80 2.51
N SER A 263 -18.16 -50.77 1.66
CA SER A 263 -17.25 -51.93 1.49
C SER A 263 -15.96 -51.88 2.32
N THR A 264 -15.68 -50.79 3.04
CA THR A 264 -14.47 -50.64 3.87
C THR A 264 -14.73 -50.70 5.38
N ALA A 265 -15.96 -51.03 5.79
CA ALA A 265 -16.37 -51.17 7.19
C ALA A 265 -16.59 -52.64 7.63
N SER A 266 -15.89 -53.60 7.02
CA SER A 266 -15.86 -55.01 7.48
C SER A 266 -14.43 -55.50 7.67
#